data_AF-A0A848Z4X8-F1
#
_entry.id   AF-A0A848Z4X8-F1
#
_cell.length_a   1.000
_cell.length_b   1.000
_cell.length_c   1.000
_cell.angle_alpha   90.00
_cell.angle_beta   90.00
_cell.angle_gamma   90.00
#
_symmetry.space_group_name_H-M   'P 1'
#
loop_
_entity.id
_entity.type
_entity.pdbx_description
1 polymer ?
#
loop_
_entity_poly.entity_id
_entity_poly.type
_entity_poly.pdbx_seq_one_letter_code
_entity_poly.pdbx_strand_id
1 'polypeptide(L)' 'MDIANLNLLVDVARRGSFAAAARARDLDPSSVSRVVAQLEDEIGIRVFQ' A
#
# COMPACT_ATOMS: atom_id res chain seq x y z
N MET A 1 12.28 1.28 6.83
CA MET A 1 11.99 0.84 5.45
C MET A 1 11.97 -0.69 5.35
N ASP A 2 10.77 -1.26 5.34
CA ASP A 2 10.52 -2.68 5.10
C ASP A 2 10.19 -2.91 3.61
N ILE A 3 10.89 -3.83 2.96
CA ILE A 3 10.68 -4.18 1.54
C ILE A 3 9.26 -4.73 1.32
N ALA A 4 8.65 -5.35 2.34
CA ALA A 4 7.28 -5.83 2.28
C ALA A 4 6.27 -4.70 2.03
N ASN A 5 6.49 -3.52 2.64
CA ASN A 5 5.62 -2.35 2.46
C ASN A 5 5.75 -1.77 1.04
N LEU A 6 6.97 -1.79 0.48
CA LEU A 6 7.21 -1.37 -0.90
C LEU A 6 6.50 -2.30 -1.90
N ASN A 7 6.55 -3.61 -1.68
CA ASN A 7 5.81 -4.59 -2.47
C ASN A 7 4.28 -4.40 -2.35
N LEU A 8 3.79 -3.98 -1.18
CA LEU A 8 2.38 -3.65 -0.98
C LEU A 8 1.96 -2.46 -1.85
N LEU A 9 2.76 -1.38 -1.84
CA LEU A 9 2.53 -0.21 -2.67
C LEU A 9 2.52 -0.54 -4.17
N VAL A 10 3.48 -1.35 -4.64
CA VAL A 10 3.53 -1.80 -6.05
C VAL A 10 2.29 -2.61 -6.42
N ASP A 11 1.78 -3.45 -5.54
CA ASP A 11 0.57 -4.22 -5.83
C ASP A 11 -0.71 -3.39 -5.80
N VAL A 12 -0.78 -2.35 -4.95
CA VAL A 12 -1.85 -1.36 -5.02
C VAL A 12 -1.81 -0.65 -6.38
N ALA A 13 -0.62 -0.22 -6.83
CA ALA A 13 -0.45 0.42 -8.13
C ALA A 13 -0.81 -0.51 -9.30
N ARG A 14 -0.42 -1.78 -9.25
CA ARG A 14 -0.74 -2.77 -10.29
C ARG A 14 -2.22 -3.12 -10.35
N ARG A 15 -2.91 -3.17 -9.20
CA ARG A 15 -4.33 -3.55 -9.10
C ARG A 15 -5.27 -2.35 -9.20
N GLY A 16 -4.76 -1.14 -9.07
CA GLY A 16 -5.54 0.11 -9.13
C GLY A 16 -6.50 0.31 -7.96
N SER A 17 -6.43 -0.50 -6.91
CA SER A 17 -7.34 -0.40 -5.76
C SER A 17 -6.73 -1.00 -4.49
N PHE A 18 -6.82 -0.26 -3.40
CA PHE A 18 -6.46 -0.73 -2.05
C PHE A 18 -7.23 -1.99 -1.67
N ALA A 19 -8.53 -2.04 -1.95
CA ALA A 19 -9.36 -3.21 -1.63
C ALA A 19 -8.96 -4.45 -2.45
N ALA A 20 -8.56 -4.26 -3.72
CA ALA A 20 -8.10 -5.38 -4.55
C ALA A 20 -6.74 -5.91 -4.10
N ALA A 21 -5.82 -5.03 -3.67
CA ALA A 21 -4.54 -5.44 -3.10
C ALA A 21 -4.70 -6.11 -1.73
N ALA A 22 -5.60 -5.60 -0.89
CA ALA A 22 -5.93 -6.17 0.41
C ALA A 22 -6.47 -7.59 0.29
N ARG A 23 -7.50 -7.81 -0.57
CA ARG A 23 -8.04 -9.15 -0.82
C ARG A 23 -7.00 -10.14 -1.35
N ALA A 24 -6.07 -9.67 -2.17
CA ALA A 24 -5.04 -10.54 -2.73
C ALA A 24 -3.97 -10.96 -1.73
N ARG A 25 -3.82 -10.22 -0.63
CA ARG A 25 -2.89 -10.50 0.46
C ARG A 25 -3.58 -11.01 1.72
N ASP A 26 -4.89 -11.24 1.66
CA ASP A 26 -5.71 -11.59 2.82
C ASP A 26 -5.57 -10.57 3.98
N LEU A 27 -5.50 -9.29 3.62
CA LEU A 27 -5.39 -8.16 4.53
C LEU A 27 -6.68 -7.35 4.55
N ASP A 28 -6.86 -6.58 5.61
CA ASP A 28 -7.91 -5.57 5.66
C ASP A 28 -7.53 -4.32 4.83
N PRO A 29 -8.45 -3.74 4.04
CA PRO A 29 -8.17 -2.53 3.27
C PRO A 29 -7.66 -1.35 4.11
N SER A 30 -8.09 -1.22 5.36
CA SER A 30 -7.63 -0.17 6.26
C SER A 30 -6.17 -0.36 6.67
N SER A 31 -5.71 -1.61 6.84
CA SER A 31 -4.30 -1.92 7.09
C SER A 31 -3.44 -1.54 5.89
N VAL A 32 -3.89 -1.85 4.67
CA VAL A 32 -3.17 -1.48 3.44
C VAL A 32 -3.06 0.03 3.31
N SER A 33 -4.15 0.75 3.55
CA SER A 33 -4.16 2.22 3.53
C SER A 33 -3.18 2.81 4.53
N ARG A 34 -3.14 2.31 5.78
CA ARG A 34 -2.20 2.77 6.81
C ARG A 34 -0.75 2.52 6.44
N VAL A 35 -0.43 1.32 5.94
CA VAL A 35 0.94 0.98 5.54
C VAL A 35 1.41 1.84 4.38
N VAL A 36 0.54 2.09 3.40
CA VAL A 36 0.85 2.98 2.28
C VAL A 36 1.06 4.42 2.76
N ALA A 37 0.17 4.96 3.59
CA ALA A 37 0.33 6.31 4.14
C ALA A 37 1.63 6.47 4.94
N GLN A 38 1.97 5.50 5.79
CA GLN A 38 3.22 5.51 6.55
C GLN A 38 4.44 5.46 5.62
N LEU A 39 4.38 4.66 4.55
CA LEU A 39 5.46 4.57 3.56
C LEU A 39 5.60 5.88 2.78
N GLU A 40 4.50 6.50 2.37
CA GLU A 40 4.48 7.81 1.71
C GLU A 40 5.10 8.90 2.60
N ASP A 41 4.78 8.90 3.89
CA ASP A 41 5.38 9.79 4.88
C ASP A 41 6.89 9.52 5.08
N GLU A 42 7.31 8.25 5.10
CA GLU A 42 8.74 7.87 5.21
C GLU A 42 9.57 8.35 4.02
N ILE A 43 9.04 8.24 2.79
CA ILE A 43 9.76 8.62 1.57
C ILE A 43 9.52 10.09 1.17
N GLY A 44 8.57 10.77 1.82
CA GLY A 44 8.20 12.16 1.54
C GLY A 44 7.48 12.37 0.20
N ILE A 45 6.86 11.32 -0.35
CA ILE A 45 6.18 11.35 -1.66
C ILE A 45 4.81 10.72 -1.51
N ARG A 46 3.77 11.43 -1.95
CA ARG A 46 2.43 10.86 -2.13
C ARG A 46 2.30 10.26 -3.53
N VAL A 47 1.97 8.98 -3.58
CA VAL A 47 1.85 8.19 -4.80
C VAL A 47 0.38 7.99 -5.16
N PHE A 48 -0.50 7.89 -4.15
CA PHE A 48 -1.94 7.76 -4.34
C PHE A 48 -2.69 8.98 -3.78
N GLN A 49 -3.90 9.24 -4.30
CA GLN A 49 -4.75 10.38 -3.93
C GLN A 49 -6.14 9.91 -3.48
#